data_AF-A0A2P6U0Z0-F1
#
_entry.id   AF-A0A2P6U0Z0-F1
#
_cell.length_a   1.000
_cell.length_b   1.000
_cell.length_c   1.000
_cell.angle_alpha   90.00
_cell.angle_beta   90.00
_cell.angle_gamma   90.00
#
_symmetry.space_group_name_H-M   'P 1'
#
loop_
_entity.id
_entity.type
_entity.pdbx_description
1 polymer ?
#
loop_
_entity_poly.entity_id
_entity_poly.type
_entity_poly.pdbx_seq_one_letter_code
_entity_poly.pdbx_strand_id
1 'polypeptide(L)' 'MLDENARLIAAIVENQNLGKLNECIEYQKKLQDNLMTLASLADAQATPQQQAQPNPGQPQPGR' A
#
# COMPACT_ATOMS: atom_id res chain seq x y z
N MET A 1 -5.81 2.29 8.85
CA MET A 1 -4.99 1.17 8.30
C MET A 1 -3.84 0.81 9.23
N LEU A 2 -2.99 1.76 9.64
CA LEU A 2 -1.91 1.48 10.61
C LEU A 2 -2.45 1.03 11.98
N ASP A 3 -3.50 1.68 12.50
CA ASP A 3 -4.16 1.25 13.74
C ASP A 3 -4.79 -0.14 13.63
N GLU A 4 -5.34 -0.48 12.46
CA GLU A 4 -5.89 -1.81 12.18
C GLU A 4 -4.78 -2.86 12.20
N ASN A 5 -3.60 -2.56 11.64
CA ASN A 5 -2.44 -3.46 11.69
C ASN A 5 -1.95 -3.67 13.14
N ALA A 6 -1.93 -2.62 13.95
CA ALA A 6 -1.55 -2.73 15.37
C ALA A 6 -2.53 -3.62 16.14
N ARG A 7 -3.84 -3.44 15.90
CA ARG A 7 -4.89 -4.28 16.49
C ARG A 7 -4.80 -5.73 16.04
N LEU A 8 -4.55 -5.99 14.76
CA LEU A 8 -4.37 -7.34 14.22
C LEU A 8 -3.15 -8.03 14.83
N ILE A 9 -2.02 -7.34 14.97
CA ILE A 9 -0.81 -7.90 15.62
C ILE A 9 -1.10 -8.27 17.08
N ALA A 10 -1.75 -7.39 17.83
CA ALA A 10 -2.14 -7.68 19.21
C ALA A 10 -3.05 -8.91 19.30
N ALA A 11 -4.06 -8.99 18.42
CA ALA A 11 -4.97 -10.13 18.37
C ALA A 11 -4.25 -11.44 17.98
N ILE A 12 -3.28 -11.41 17.05
CA ILE A 12 -2.50 -12.60 16.67
C ILE A 12 -1.69 -13.11 17.86
N VAL A 13 -1.01 -12.21 18.59
CA VAL A 13 -0.20 -12.59 19.75
C VAL A 13 -1.08 -13.19 20.86
N GLU A 14 -2.23 -12.58 21.14
CA GLU A 14 -3.19 -13.09 22.11
C GLU A 14 -3.73 -14.48 21.72
N ASN A 15 -4.12 -14.66 20.46
CA ASN A 15 -4.64 -15.93 19.97
C ASN A 15 -3.57 -17.04 19.92
N GLN A 16 -2.29 -16.70 19.70
CA GLN A 16 -1.20 -17.68 19.83
C GLN A 16 -1.04 -18.14 21.29
N ASN A 17 -1.10 -17.22 22.25
CA ASN A 17 -1.05 -17.56 23.68
C ASN A 17 -2.22 -18.44 24.13
N LEU A 18 -3.39 -18.29 23.49
CA LEU A 18 -4.59 -19.09 23.75
C LEU A 18 -4.64 -20.40 22.95
N GLY A 19 -3.66 -20.68 22.08
CA GLY A 19 -3.66 -21.87 21.21
C GLY A 19 -4.69 -21.82 20.07
N LYS A 20 -5.27 -20.66 19.79
CA LYS A 20 -6.30 -20.44 18.76
C LYS A 20 -5.67 -20.19 17.37
N LEU A 21 -4.96 -21.19 16.86
CA LEU A 21 -4.20 -21.08 15.61
C LEU A 21 -5.07 -20.72 14.39
N ASN A 22 -6.31 -21.18 14.33
CA ASN A 22 -7.22 -20.84 13.23
C ASN A 22 -7.55 -19.34 13.21
N GLU A 23 -7.80 -18.72 14.37
CA GLU A 23 -8.03 -17.27 14.45
C GLU A 23 -6.75 -16.50 14.08
N CYS A 24 -5.58 -16.98 14.51
CA CYS A 24 -4.29 -16.40 14.11
C CYS A 24 -4.10 -16.38 12.59
N ILE A 25 -4.49 -17.43 11.86
CA ILE A 25 -4.35 -17.51 10.41
C ILE A 25 -5.24 -16.46 9.73
N GLU A 26 -6.46 -16.29 10.20
CA GLU A 26 -7.41 -15.30 9.66
C GLU A 26 -6.91 -13.86 9.90
N TYR A 27 -6.39 -13.56 11.09
CA TYR A 27 -5.81 -12.25 11.37
C TYR A 27 -4.50 -12.01 10.59
N GLN A 28 -3.69 -13.05 10.37
CA GLN A 28 -2.49 -12.96 9.54
C GLN A 28 -2.78 -12.63 8.08
N LYS A 29 -3.82 -13.24 7.49
CA LYS A 29 -4.26 -12.90 6.12
C LYS A 29 -4.64 -11.43 6.00
N LYS A 30 -5.47 -10.93 6.92
CA LYS A 30 -5.87 -9.52 6.95
C LYS A 30 -4.68 -8.58 7.11
N LEU A 31 -3.72 -8.93 7.97
CA LEU A 31 -2.51 -8.14 8.15
C LEU A 31 -1.67 -8.11 6.86
N GLN A 32 -1.55 -9.25 6.18
CA GLN A 32 -0.81 -9.35 4.92
C GLN A 32 -1.44 -8.50 3.82
N ASP A 33 -2.77 -8.53 3.65
CA ASP A 33 -3.49 -7.73 2.66
C ASP A 33 -3.33 -6.23 2.93
N ASN A 34 -3.42 -5.80 4.19
CA ASN A 34 -3.21 -4.40 4.56
C ASN A 34 -1.79 -3.92 4.25
N LEU A 35 -0.77 -4.75 4.53
CA LEU A 35 0.61 -4.41 4.21
C LEU A 35 0.85 -4.35 2.70
N MET A 36 0.29 -5.29 1.94
CA MET A 36 0.36 -5.31 0.48
C MET A 36 -0.31 -4.06 -0.13
N THR A 37 -1.45 -3.65 0.43
CA THR A 37 -2.17 -2.42 0.02
C THR A 37 -1.35 -1.17 0.31
N LEU A 38 -0.73 -1.08 1.48
CA LEU A 38 0.14 0.04 1.85
C LEU A 38 1.38 0.12 0.94
N ALA A 39 2.01 -1.01 0.64
CA ALA A 39 3.14 -1.08 -0.30
C ALA A 39 2.73 -0.62 -1.70
N SER A 40 1.61 -1.15 -2.22
CA SER A 40 1.08 -0.77 -3.54
C SER A 40 0.74 0.73 -3.62
N LEU A 41 0.18 1.30 -2.55
CA LEU A 41 -0.12 2.73 -2.48
C LEU A 41 1.15 3.58 -2.42
N ALA A 42 2.16 3.15 -1.66
CA ALA A 42 3.46 3.81 -1.59
C ALA A 42 4.17 3.79 -2.95
N ASP A 43 4.14 2.65 -3.66
CA ASP A 43 4.71 2.51 -5.00
C ASP A 43 3.98 3.39 -6.03
N ALA A 44 2.64 3.46 -5.97
CA ALA A 44 1.85 4.32 -6.88
C ALA A 44 2.12 5.82 -6.68
N GLN A 45 2.44 6.24 -5.45
CA GLN A 45 2.83 7.61 -5.14
C GLN A 45 4.23 7.98 -5.67
N ALA A 46 5.08 6.99 -5.99
CA ALA A 46 6.40 7.20 -6.56
C ALA A 46 6.40 7.47 -8.07
N THR A 47 5.24 7.53 -8.73
CA THR A 47 5.15 8.02 -10.11
C THR A 47 5.17 9.55 -10.08
N PRO A 48 6.28 10.24 -10.42
CA PRO A 48 6.16 11.63 -10.82
C PRO A 48 5.24 11.62 -12.02
N GLN A 49 4.06 12.23 -11.88
CA GLN A 49 3.32 12.74 -13.02
C GLN A 49 4.26 13.73 -13.70
N GLN A 50 5.13 13.23 -14.59
CA GLN A 50 5.67 14.03 -15.67
C GLN A 50 4.44 14.43 -16.49
N GLN A 51 3.85 15.55 -16.09
CA GLN A 51 3.14 16.43 -16.99
C GLN A 51 4.14 16.82 -18.08
N ALA A 52 4.32 15.95 -19.05
CA ALA A 52 4.75 16.35 -20.37
C ALA A 52 3.61 17.20 -20.91
N GLN A 53 3.63 18.50 -20.58
CA GLN A 53 2.84 19.49 -21.28
C GLN A 53 3.11 19.30 -22.77
N PRO A 54 2.10 19.04 -23.62
CA PRO A 54 2.29 19.19 -25.05
C PRO A 54 2.49 20.69 -25.26
N ASN A 55 3.71 21.13 -25.56
CA ASN A 55 3.99 22.50 -25.97
C ASN A 55 3.42 22.69 -27.39
N PRO A 56 2.27 23.36 -27.60
CA PRO A 56 1.72 23.62 -28.92
C PRO A 56 2.14 25.04 -29.28
N GLY A 57 3.42 25.25 -29.60
CA GLY A 57 3.89 26.63 -29.66
C GLY A 57 5.36 26.81 -29.98
N GLN A 58 5.87 26.17 -31.03
CA GLN A 58 7.01 26.75 -31.74
C GLN A 58 6.69 26.84 -33.23
N PRO A 59 6.25 28.02 -33.71
CA PRO A 59 6.45 28.37 -35.09
C PRO A 59 7.87 28.93 -35.26
N GLN A 60 8.34 28.86 -36.51
CA GLN A 60 9.36 29.70 -37.16
C GLN A 60 10.75 29.10 -37.38
N PRO A 61 11.53 29.67 -38.32
CA PRO A 61 11.21 29.89 -39.73
C PRO A 61 12.43 29.53 -40.61
N GLY A 62 12.25 29.45 -41.92
CA GLY A 62 13.29 28.97 -42.83
C GLY A 62 14.63 29.72 -42.82
N ARG A 63 15.69 28.98 -43.15
CA ARG A 63 16.86 29.36 -43.95
C ARG A 63 17.47 28.07 -44.51
#